data_AF-A0A5N5HGB6-F1
#
_entry.id   AF-A0A5N5HGB6-F1
#
_cell.length_a   1.000
_cell.length_b   1.000
_cell.length_c   1.000
_cell.angle_alpha   90.00
_cell.angle_beta   90.00
_cell.angle_gamma   90.00
#
_symmetry.space_group_name_H-M   'P 1'
#
loop_
_entity.id
_entity.type
_entity.pdbx_description
1 polymer ?
#
loop_
_entity_poly.entity_id
_entity_poly.type
_entity_poly.pdbx_seq_one_letter_code
_entity_poly.pdbx_strand_id
1 'polypeptide(L)'
;MALSVELGGGTLSEIYQSAKKVLLRTRDGLERLERLEHAGGGIDSPDLSISVKRDISQIQSLCTEMDRLWRSVGAKSQRDLWKRKVEQIAEEAQSLKDSLDRYDARNQKRATEARERAELLGRANGDGAHVMRIFDEEAQARDSVRNSARMLEETNATGEAILRKYAEQREFLKRAQRKALDVLNTVGLSNSVLKLIERRNRVDQWIKYAGMILTVVVLFLIWRWRR
;
A
#
# COMPACT_ATOMS: atom_id res chain seq x y z
N MET A 1 4.07 35.80 -8.86
CA MET A 1 3.61 34.81 -7.85
C MET A 1 2.65 33.73 -8.40
N ALA A 2 1.99 33.91 -9.55
CA ALA A 2 1.11 32.88 -10.14
C ALA A 2 1.85 31.69 -10.79
N LEU A 3 3.06 31.91 -11.32
CA LEU A 3 3.85 30.88 -12.01
C LEU A 3 4.31 29.72 -11.10
N SER A 4 4.57 29.97 -9.82
CA SER A 4 5.01 28.92 -8.89
C SER A 4 3.88 27.97 -8.47
N VAL A 5 2.62 28.39 -8.58
CA VAL A 5 1.45 27.58 -8.19
C VAL A 5 1.09 26.58 -9.29
N GLU A 6 1.26 26.93 -10.57
CA GLU A 6 1.00 26.01 -11.69
C GLU A 6 2.06 24.91 -11.82
N LEU A 7 3.34 25.24 -11.60
CA LEU A 7 4.45 24.28 -11.65
C LEU A 7 4.33 23.17 -10.57
N GLY A 8 3.90 23.54 -9.35
CA GLY A 8 3.69 22.57 -8.26
C GLY A 8 2.42 21.73 -8.44
N GLY A 9 1.37 22.28 -9.08
CA GLY A 9 0.12 21.55 -9.33
C GLY A 9 0.23 20.53 -10.46
N GLY A 10 0.96 20.86 -11.54
CA GLY A 10 1.17 19.97 -12.69
C GLY A 10 2.00 18.73 -12.32
N THR A 11 3.16 18.96 -11.71
CA THR A 11 4.09 17.90 -11.29
C THR A 11 3.45 16.92 -10.29
N LEU A 12 2.72 17.44 -9.30
CA LEU A 12 2.06 16.62 -8.29
C LEU A 12 0.89 15.82 -8.87
N SER A 13 0.19 16.38 -9.87
CA SER A 13 -0.83 15.65 -10.63
C SER A 13 -0.25 14.51 -11.47
N GLU A 14 0.89 14.71 -12.12
CA GLU A 14 1.57 13.67 -12.88
C GLU A 14 2.01 12.51 -11.99
N ILE A 15 2.64 12.81 -10.84
CA ILE A 15 3.08 11.81 -9.87
C ILE A 15 1.86 11.05 -9.30
N TYR A 16 0.76 11.74 -9.03
CA TYR A 16 -0.49 11.12 -8.57
C TYR A 16 -1.08 10.15 -9.61
N GLN A 17 -1.10 10.52 -10.89
CA GLN A 17 -1.58 9.64 -11.96
C GLN A 17 -0.67 8.42 -12.14
N SER A 18 0.66 8.63 -12.04
CA SER A 18 1.64 7.55 -12.06
C SER A 18 1.42 6.58 -10.90
N ALA A 19 1.27 7.09 -9.67
CA ALA A 19 1.01 6.28 -8.48
C ALA A 19 -0.29 5.47 -8.60
N LYS A 20 -1.36 6.08 -9.11
CA LYS A 20 -2.62 5.35 -9.40
C LYS A 20 -2.47 4.26 -10.44
N LYS A 21 -1.71 4.51 -11.51
CA LYS A 21 -1.46 3.50 -12.56
C LYS A 21 -0.70 2.30 -12.00
N VAL A 22 0.33 2.54 -11.18
CA VAL A 22 1.08 1.47 -10.52
C VAL A 22 0.18 0.73 -9.53
N LEU A 23 -0.63 1.43 -8.73
CA LEU A 23 -1.57 0.84 -7.78
C LEU A 23 -2.56 -0.12 -8.44
N LEU A 24 -3.17 0.28 -9.55
CA LEU A 24 -4.08 -0.59 -10.32
C LEU A 24 -3.37 -1.85 -10.82
N ARG A 25 -2.14 -1.69 -11.35
CA ARG A 25 -1.32 -2.82 -11.79
C ARG A 25 -0.99 -3.76 -10.62
N THR A 26 -0.60 -3.22 -9.46
CA THR A 26 -0.29 -3.99 -8.26
C THR A 26 -1.50 -4.79 -7.79
N ARG A 27 -2.69 -4.18 -7.80
CA ARG A 27 -3.94 -4.85 -7.47
C ARG A 27 -4.24 -5.99 -8.43
N ASP A 28 -4.16 -5.76 -9.74
CA ASP A 28 -4.38 -6.81 -10.75
C ASP A 28 -3.36 -7.95 -10.60
N GLY A 29 -2.11 -7.62 -10.30
CA GLY A 29 -1.05 -8.59 -10.03
C GLY A 29 -1.33 -9.44 -8.79
N LEU A 30 -1.82 -8.81 -7.71
CA LEU A 30 -2.21 -9.50 -6.49
C LEU A 30 -3.45 -10.39 -6.69
N GLU A 31 -4.47 -9.92 -7.40
CA GLU A 31 -5.65 -10.74 -7.72
C GLU A 31 -5.28 -11.96 -8.59
N ARG A 32 -4.32 -11.80 -9.51
CA ARG A 32 -3.78 -12.93 -10.30
C ARG A 32 -3.00 -13.91 -9.43
N LEU A 33 -2.20 -13.40 -8.49
CA LEU A 33 -1.43 -14.20 -7.55
C LEU A 33 -2.36 -15.08 -6.69
N GLU A 34 -3.43 -14.49 -6.16
CA GLU A 34 -4.46 -15.21 -5.41
C GLU A 34 -5.16 -16.26 -6.29
N ARG A 35 -5.52 -15.95 -7.54
CA ARG A 35 -6.14 -16.93 -8.45
C ARG A 35 -5.23 -18.11 -8.77
N LEU A 36 -3.94 -17.87 -9.01
CA LEU A 36 -2.95 -18.92 -9.26
C LEU A 36 -2.74 -19.81 -8.03
N GLU A 37 -2.80 -19.23 -6.82
CA GLU A 37 -2.76 -19.97 -5.56
C GLU A 37 -3.92 -20.96 -5.45
N HIS A 38 -5.13 -20.51 -5.77
CA HIS A 38 -6.34 -21.36 -5.74
C HIS A 38 -6.32 -22.43 -6.82
N ALA A 39 -5.66 -22.17 -7.95
CA ALA A 39 -5.51 -23.12 -9.05
C ALA A 39 -4.39 -24.16 -8.83
N GLY A 40 -3.63 -24.08 -7.72
CA GLY A 40 -2.53 -25.00 -7.42
C GLY A 40 -1.28 -24.83 -8.30
N GLY A 41 -1.20 -23.74 -9.08
CA GLY A 41 -0.09 -23.45 -9.99
C GLY A 41 1.06 -22.74 -9.28
N GLY A 42 2.02 -23.51 -8.75
CA GLY A 42 3.15 -22.97 -7.96
C GLY A 42 4.32 -22.40 -8.76
N ILE A 43 4.38 -22.61 -10.09
CA ILE A 43 5.60 -22.38 -10.88
C ILE A 43 5.76 -20.91 -11.35
N ASP A 44 4.68 -20.21 -11.71
CA ASP A 44 4.72 -18.80 -12.15
C ASP A 44 4.49 -17.78 -11.02
N SER A 45 4.21 -18.28 -9.82
CA SER A 45 3.89 -17.51 -8.63
C SER A 45 5.03 -16.61 -8.06
N PRO A 46 6.31 -17.05 -8.02
CA PRO A 46 7.35 -16.28 -7.32
C PRO A 46 7.77 -15.02 -8.08
N ASP A 47 7.87 -15.06 -9.41
CA ASP A 47 8.23 -13.88 -10.24
C ASP A 47 7.15 -12.79 -10.16
N LEU A 48 5.88 -13.19 -10.16
CA LEU A 48 4.76 -12.27 -10.01
C LEU A 48 4.75 -11.62 -8.62
N SER A 49 4.97 -12.40 -7.55
CA SER A 49 5.09 -11.85 -6.18
C SER A 49 6.22 -10.82 -6.07
N ILE A 50 7.40 -11.10 -6.67
CA ILE A 50 8.53 -10.15 -6.69
C ILE A 50 8.16 -8.87 -7.44
N SER A 51 7.46 -8.98 -8.57
CA SER A 51 6.98 -7.80 -9.32
C SER A 51 6.01 -6.96 -8.49
N VAL A 52 5.04 -7.60 -7.81
CA VAL A 52 4.07 -6.91 -6.95
C VAL A 52 4.77 -6.22 -5.77
N LYS A 53 5.77 -6.85 -5.15
CA LYS A 53 6.61 -6.22 -4.10
C LYS A 53 7.31 -4.97 -4.61
N ARG A 54 7.92 -5.04 -5.80
CA ARG A 54 8.61 -3.90 -6.42
C ARG A 54 7.63 -2.76 -6.69
N ASP A 55 6.47 -3.06 -7.24
CA ASP A 55 5.44 -2.06 -7.53
C ASP A 55 4.92 -1.39 -6.23
N ILE A 56 4.74 -2.14 -5.14
CA ILE A 56 4.39 -1.59 -3.81
C ILE A 56 5.47 -0.63 -3.29
N SER A 57 6.75 -1.02 -3.37
CA SER A 57 7.85 -0.13 -2.97
C SER A 57 7.90 1.12 -3.84
N GLN A 58 7.60 1.01 -5.14
CA GLN A 58 7.50 2.16 -6.04
C GLN A 58 6.35 3.10 -5.62
N ILE A 59 5.16 2.58 -5.30
CA ILE A 59 4.04 3.40 -4.82
C ILE A 59 4.42 4.14 -3.53
N GLN A 60 5.09 3.46 -2.59
CA GLN A 60 5.55 4.09 -1.35
C GLN A 60 6.53 5.24 -1.63
N SER A 61 7.47 5.07 -2.57
CA SER A 61 8.39 6.14 -2.96
C SER A 61 7.65 7.35 -3.56
N LEU A 62 6.66 7.11 -4.43
CA LEU A 62 5.82 8.15 -5.03
C LEU A 62 4.98 8.89 -3.97
N CYS A 63 4.44 8.17 -2.97
CA CYS A 63 3.76 8.78 -1.84
C CYS A 63 4.70 9.72 -1.06
N THR A 64 5.95 9.30 -0.78
CA THR A 64 6.90 10.16 -0.08
C THR A 64 7.31 11.40 -0.88
N GLU A 65 7.38 11.28 -2.21
CA GLU A 65 7.66 12.40 -3.11
C GLU A 65 6.50 13.39 -3.15
N MET A 66 5.27 12.88 -3.32
CA MET A 66 4.06 13.71 -3.24
C MET A 66 3.91 14.37 -1.86
N ASP A 67 4.32 13.69 -0.77
CA ASP A 67 4.31 14.23 0.59
C ASP A 67 5.17 15.47 0.76
N ARG A 68 6.32 15.51 0.08
CA ARG A 68 7.20 16.67 0.07
C ARG A 68 6.59 17.80 -0.75
N LEU A 69 6.04 17.49 -1.91
CA LEU A 69 5.52 18.48 -2.85
C LEU A 69 4.25 19.15 -2.33
N TRP A 70 3.31 18.42 -1.71
CA TRP A 70 2.07 19.06 -1.25
C TRP A 70 2.32 20.05 -0.11
N ARG A 71 3.33 19.83 0.72
CA ARG A 71 3.73 20.77 1.79
C ARG A 71 4.22 22.11 1.24
N SER A 72 4.78 22.11 0.04
CA SER A 72 5.25 23.32 -0.66
C SER A 72 4.12 24.11 -1.35
N VAL A 73 2.90 23.56 -1.42
CA VAL A 73 1.74 24.23 -2.03
C VAL A 73 1.27 25.38 -1.14
N GLY A 74 1.34 26.61 -1.68
CA GLY A 74 1.00 27.83 -0.95
C GLY A 74 -0.49 27.99 -0.60
N ALA A 75 -1.39 27.46 -1.44
CA ALA A 75 -2.83 27.57 -1.22
C ALA A 75 -3.32 26.49 -0.22
N LYS A 76 -3.81 26.93 0.96
CA LYS A 76 -4.26 26.02 2.04
C LYS A 76 -5.31 25.00 1.58
N SER A 77 -6.29 25.40 0.77
CA SER A 77 -7.33 24.50 0.25
C SER A 77 -6.79 23.42 -0.68
N GLN A 78 -5.86 23.78 -1.57
CA GLN A 78 -5.20 22.82 -2.47
C GLN A 78 -4.26 21.90 -1.70
N ARG A 79 -3.58 22.42 -0.68
CA ARG A 79 -2.74 21.65 0.22
C ARG A 79 -3.51 20.57 0.97
N ASP A 80 -4.65 20.93 1.55
CA ASP A 80 -5.52 19.99 2.27
C ASP A 80 -6.13 18.93 1.32
N LEU A 81 -6.46 19.31 0.08
CA LEU A 81 -6.89 18.38 -0.96
C LEU A 81 -5.80 17.36 -1.30
N TRP A 82 -4.58 17.85 -1.58
CA TRP A 82 -3.47 16.99 -1.97
C TRP A 82 -3.05 16.06 -0.84
N LYS A 83 -3.02 16.57 0.40
CA LYS A 83 -2.82 15.74 1.58
C LYS A 83 -3.77 14.54 1.62
N ARG A 84 -5.08 14.78 1.48
CA ARG A 84 -6.08 13.69 1.46
C ARG A 84 -5.87 12.69 0.33
N LYS A 85 -5.49 13.19 -0.85
CA LYS A 85 -5.19 12.33 -2.02
C LYS A 85 -3.96 11.44 -1.79
N VAL A 86 -2.92 11.97 -1.13
CA VAL A 86 -1.71 11.21 -0.80
C VAL A 86 -2.02 10.16 0.27
N GLU A 87 -2.74 10.56 1.33
CA GLU A 87 -3.19 9.66 2.41
C GLU A 87 -3.99 8.48 1.84
N GLN A 88 -4.93 8.74 0.91
CA GLN A 88 -5.69 7.67 0.26
C GLN A 88 -4.80 6.64 -0.47
N ILE A 89 -3.84 7.12 -1.29
CA ILE A 89 -2.94 6.20 -2.02
C ILE A 89 -2.06 5.42 -1.04
N ALA A 90 -1.59 6.06 0.03
CA ALA A 90 -0.76 5.41 1.04
C ALA A 90 -1.53 4.30 1.79
N GLU A 91 -2.79 4.55 2.14
CA GLU A 91 -3.67 3.54 2.76
C GLU A 91 -3.93 2.36 1.83
N GLU A 92 -4.26 2.63 0.56
CA GLU A 92 -4.47 1.59 -0.45
C GLU A 92 -3.18 0.77 -0.65
N ALA A 93 -2.01 1.41 -0.75
CA ALA A 93 -0.72 0.73 -0.86
C ALA A 93 -0.40 -0.14 0.37
N GLN A 94 -0.73 0.33 1.57
CA GLN A 94 -0.55 -0.44 2.81
C GLN A 94 -1.47 -1.65 2.85
N SER A 95 -2.73 -1.51 2.44
CA SER A 95 -3.64 -2.65 2.37
C SER A 95 -3.20 -3.72 1.37
N LEU A 96 -2.66 -3.31 0.21
CA LEU A 96 -2.07 -4.23 -0.77
C LEU A 96 -0.84 -4.95 -0.19
N LYS A 97 0.00 -4.22 0.57
CA LYS A 97 1.15 -4.80 1.27
C LYS A 97 0.73 -5.84 2.30
N ASP A 98 -0.25 -5.53 3.15
CA ASP A 98 -0.75 -6.45 4.17
C ASP A 98 -1.32 -7.73 3.53
N SER A 99 -2.01 -7.61 2.40
CA SER A 99 -2.50 -8.77 1.65
C SER A 99 -1.38 -9.62 1.06
N LEU A 100 -0.33 -8.98 0.55
CA LEU A 100 0.85 -9.69 0.04
C LEU A 100 1.64 -10.38 1.16
N ASP A 101 1.79 -9.75 2.31
CA ASP A 101 2.46 -10.36 3.48
C ASP A 101 1.69 -11.60 3.96
N ARG A 102 0.35 -11.56 3.94
CA ARG A 102 -0.50 -12.74 4.23
C ARG A 102 -0.31 -13.84 3.20
N TYR A 103 -0.20 -13.48 1.92
CA TYR A 103 0.07 -14.42 0.84
C TYR A 103 1.42 -15.12 1.06
N ASP A 104 2.48 -14.36 1.30
CA ASP A 104 3.83 -14.89 1.52
C ASP A 104 3.89 -15.77 2.77
N ALA A 105 3.24 -15.37 3.87
CA ALA A 105 3.19 -16.17 5.10
C ALA A 105 2.53 -17.54 4.86
N ARG A 106 1.45 -17.59 4.06
CA ARG A 106 0.80 -18.86 3.68
C ARG A 106 1.70 -19.71 2.79
N ASN A 107 2.35 -19.09 1.80
CA ASN A 107 3.23 -19.80 0.90
C ASN A 107 4.47 -20.37 1.62
N GLN A 108 5.05 -19.59 2.54
CA GLN A 108 6.17 -20.02 3.37
C GLN A 108 5.76 -21.19 4.28
N LYS A 109 4.58 -21.12 4.90
CA LYS A 109 4.05 -22.22 5.72
C LYS A 109 3.90 -23.51 4.92
N ARG A 110 3.39 -23.44 3.69
CA ARG A 110 3.31 -24.62 2.80
C ARG A 110 4.68 -25.15 2.42
N ALA A 111 5.64 -24.25 2.16
CA ALA A 111 7.00 -24.64 1.83
C ALA A 111 7.70 -25.35 3.01
N THR A 112 7.49 -24.90 4.25
CA THR A 112 8.00 -25.58 5.45
C THR A 112 7.31 -26.92 5.66
N GLU A 113 5.98 -27.00 5.55
CA GLU A 113 5.24 -28.25 5.66
C GLU A 113 5.67 -29.29 4.60
N ALA A 114 5.95 -28.84 3.36
CA ALA A 114 6.43 -29.72 2.29
C ALA A 114 7.87 -30.20 2.55
N ARG A 115 8.74 -29.35 3.11
CA ARG A 115 10.11 -29.74 3.51
C ARG A 115 10.08 -30.75 4.65
N GLU A 116 9.30 -30.50 5.69
CA GLU A 116 9.12 -31.43 6.81
C GLU A 116 8.59 -32.80 6.32
N ARG A 117 7.61 -32.80 5.41
CA ARG A 117 7.13 -34.05 4.78
C ARG A 117 8.22 -34.77 4.00
N ALA A 118 9.03 -34.05 3.23
CA ALA A 118 10.13 -34.65 2.47
C ALA A 118 11.21 -35.23 3.39
N GLU A 119 11.51 -34.59 4.53
CA GLU A 119 12.44 -35.10 5.53
C GLU A 119 11.91 -36.35 6.24
N LEU A 120 10.62 -36.37 6.60
CA LEU A 120 9.98 -37.55 7.20
C LEU A 120 9.93 -38.73 6.22
N LEU A 121 9.63 -38.50 4.94
CA LEU A 121 9.64 -39.53 3.90
C LEU A 121 11.07 -40.00 3.57
N GLY A 122 12.04 -39.08 3.54
CA GLY A 122 13.45 -39.40 3.37
C GLY A 122 14.00 -40.28 4.51
N ARG A 123 13.50 -40.08 5.73
CA ARG A 123 13.83 -40.92 6.89
C ARG A 123 13.15 -42.30 6.83
N ALA A 124 11.89 -42.38 6.37
CA ALA A 124 11.15 -43.64 6.24
C ALA A 124 11.67 -44.55 5.12
N ASN A 125 12.22 -43.99 4.04
CA ASN A 125 12.76 -44.78 2.92
C ASN A 125 14.16 -45.38 3.20
N GLY A 126 14.77 -45.05 4.34
CA GLY A 126 16.07 -45.56 4.80
C GLY A 126 15.98 -46.73 5.80
N ASP A 127 14.83 -47.39 5.89
CA ASP A 127 14.46 -48.40 6.89
C ASP A 127 15.11 -49.79 6.68
N GLY A 128 16.42 -49.80 6.44
CA GLY A 128 17.26 -51.00 6.54
C GLY A 128 18.18 -51.01 7.77
N ALA A 129 18.20 -49.92 8.55
CA ALA A 129 19.18 -49.68 9.62
C ALA A 129 18.56 -49.51 11.01
N HIS A 130 17.29 -49.91 11.20
CA HIS A 130 16.53 -49.65 12.43
C HIS A 130 17.04 -50.43 13.66
N VAL A 131 17.86 -51.49 13.49
CA VAL A 131 18.34 -52.31 14.62
C VAL A 131 19.63 -51.78 15.26
N MET A 132 20.44 -50.96 14.58
CA MET A 132 21.73 -50.48 15.12
C MET A 132 21.63 -49.18 15.94
N ARG A 133 20.50 -48.45 15.87
CA ARG A 133 20.38 -47.09 16.47
C ARG A 133 19.81 -47.04 17.88
N ILE A 134 19.18 -48.10 18.36
CA ILE A 134 18.52 -48.09 19.68
C ILE A 134 19.54 -47.91 20.83
N PHE A 135 20.81 -48.27 20.62
CA PHE A 135 21.88 -48.05 21.61
C PHE A 135 22.60 -46.68 21.51
N ASP A 136 22.44 -45.93 20.41
CA ASP A 136 23.06 -44.60 20.21
C ASP A 136 22.08 -43.43 20.48
N GLU A 137 20.79 -43.77 20.64
CA GLU A 137 19.67 -42.84 20.82
C GLU A 137 19.66 -42.15 22.18
N GLU A 138 20.17 -42.77 23.25
CA GLU A 138 20.21 -42.16 24.59
C GLU A 138 21.32 -41.11 24.75
N ALA A 139 22.47 -41.30 24.09
CA ALA A 139 23.57 -40.34 24.11
C ALA A 139 23.28 -39.13 23.20
N GLN A 140 22.70 -39.36 22.02
CA GLN A 140 22.34 -38.31 21.07
C GLN A 140 21.12 -37.49 21.53
N ALA A 141 20.21 -38.07 22.32
CA ALA A 141 19.09 -37.36 22.93
C ALA A 141 19.53 -36.29 23.94
N ARG A 142 20.63 -36.52 24.68
CA ARG A 142 21.13 -35.53 25.64
C ARG A 142 21.76 -34.31 24.97
N ASP A 143 22.51 -34.51 23.90
CA ASP A 143 23.08 -33.41 23.12
C ASP A 143 22.00 -32.67 22.30
N SER A 144 20.99 -33.36 21.79
CA SER A 144 19.87 -32.72 21.10
C SER A 144 18.98 -31.90 22.04
N VAL A 145 18.76 -32.33 23.28
CA VAL A 145 18.05 -31.55 24.31
C VAL A 145 18.84 -30.28 24.67
N ARG A 146 20.17 -30.37 24.80
CA ARG A 146 21.01 -29.20 25.11
C ARG A 146 21.07 -28.19 23.97
N ASN A 147 21.11 -28.66 22.73
CA ASN A 147 21.08 -27.79 21.55
C ASN A 147 19.68 -27.19 21.33
N SER A 148 18.62 -27.95 21.61
CA SER A 148 17.23 -27.46 21.57
C SER A 148 16.97 -26.42 22.65
N ALA A 149 17.51 -26.59 23.86
CA ALA A 149 17.39 -25.59 24.93
C ALA A 149 18.00 -24.23 24.52
N ARG A 150 19.20 -24.24 23.90
CA ARG A 150 19.83 -23.01 23.39
C ARG A 150 19.03 -22.37 22.25
N MET A 151 18.52 -23.19 21.33
CA MET A 151 17.72 -22.69 20.21
C MET A 151 16.37 -22.14 20.66
N LEU A 152 15.76 -22.73 21.70
CA LEU A 152 14.54 -22.23 22.35
C LEU A 152 14.77 -20.91 23.09
N GLU A 153 15.91 -20.74 23.76
CA GLU A 153 16.27 -19.46 24.39
C GLU A 153 16.45 -18.35 23.35
N GLU A 154 17.09 -18.65 22.21
CA GLU A 154 17.30 -17.70 21.12
C GLU A 154 15.98 -17.35 20.39
N THR A 155 15.06 -18.31 20.25
CA THR A 155 13.71 -18.05 19.72
C THR A 155 12.81 -17.33 20.72
N ASN A 156 12.96 -17.57 22.02
CA ASN A 156 12.23 -16.81 23.05
C ASN A 156 12.69 -15.35 23.08
N ALA A 157 14.00 -15.09 23.02
CA ALA A 157 14.56 -13.74 22.94
C ALA A 157 14.11 -13.01 21.66
N THR A 158 14.08 -13.71 20.52
CA THR A 158 13.58 -13.17 19.25
C THR A 158 12.06 -12.93 19.29
N GLY A 159 11.32 -13.83 19.94
CA GLY A 159 9.87 -13.72 20.18
C GLY A 159 9.51 -12.52 21.03
N GLU A 160 10.27 -12.26 22.11
CA GLU A 160 10.07 -11.06 22.95
C GLU A 160 10.36 -9.77 22.20
N ALA A 161 11.42 -9.72 21.37
CA ALA A 161 11.73 -8.56 20.54
C ALA A 161 10.64 -8.27 19.50
N ILE A 162 10.05 -9.31 18.92
CA ILE A 162 8.93 -9.20 17.98
C ILE A 162 7.65 -8.77 18.72
N LEU A 163 7.34 -9.36 19.87
CA LEU A 163 6.17 -8.99 20.68
C LEU A 163 6.24 -7.54 21.20
N ARG A 164 7.44 -7.04 21.55
CA ARG A 164 7.65 -5.62 21.89
C ARG A 164 7.37 -4.71 20.70
N LYS A 165 7.83 -5.07 19.49
CA LYS A 165 7.50 -4.32 18.25
C LYS A 165 6.01 -4.34 17.90
N TYR A 166 5.31 -5.45 18.15
CA TYR A 166 3.85 -5.52 17.97
C TYR A 166 3.06 -4.75 19.05
N ALA A 167 3.55 -4.71 20.29
CA ALA A 167 2.95 -3.94 21.37
C ALA A 167 3.04 -2.42 21.12
N GLU A 168 4.19 -1.93 20.63
CA GLU A 168 4.35 -0.53 20.21
C GLU A 168 3.48 -0.16 19.00
N GLN A 169 3.30 -1.08 18.04
CA GLN A 169 2.42 -0.83 16.87
C GLN A 169 0.93 -0.83 17.21
N ARG A 170 0.50 -1.54 18.27
CA ARG A 170 -0.91 -1.65 18.67
C ARG A 170 -1.50 -0.35 19.23
N GLU A 171 -0.69 0.48 19.89
CA GLU A 171 -1.17 1.80 20.39
C GLU A 171 -1.39 2.81 19.26
N PHE A 172 -0.63 2.70 18.16
CA PHE A 172 -0.79 3.56 16.99
C PHE A 172 -2.05 3.21 16.18
N LEU A 173 -2.30 1.91 15.98
CA LEU A 173 -3.47 1.38 15.26
C LEU A 173 -4.81 1.68 15.98
N LYS A 174 -4.84 1.64 17.32
CA LYS A 174 -6.05 1.99 18.08
C LYS A 174 -6.43 3.47 17.96
N ARG A 175 -5.46 4.38 17.79
CA ARG A 175 -5.73 5.81 17.52
C ARG A 175 -6.16 6.05 16.07
N ALA A 176 -5.70 5.25 15.12
CA ALA A 176 -6.08 5.33 13.70
C ALA A 176 -7.49 4.78 13.44
N GLN A 177 -7.85 3.63 14.04
CA GLN A 177 -9.16 3.00 13.89
C GLN A 177 -10.31 3.89 14.41
N ARG A 178 -10.11 4.61 15.51
CA ARG A 178 -11.10 5.57 16.03
C ARG A 178 -11.35 6.74 15.08
N LYS A 179 -10.34 7.14 14.29
CA LYS A 179 -10.49 8.19 13.26
C LYS A 179 -11.12 7.66 11.96
N ALA A 180 -10.93 6.37 11.64
CA ALA A 180 -11.50 5.74 10.46
C ALA A 180 -13.03 5.55 10.53
N LEU A 181 -13.57 5.29 11.72
CA LEU A 181 -15.02 5.17 11.94
C LEU A 181 -15.77 6.49 11.67
N ASP A 182 -15.18 7.64 12.00
CA ASP A 182 -15.75 8.95 11.69
C ASP A 182 -15.64 9.31 10.20
N VAL A 183 -14.63 8.75 9.51
CA VAL A 183 -14.40 9.01 8.08
C VAL A 183 -15.30 8.15 7.20
N LEU A 184 -15.54 6.88 7.56
CA LEU A 184 -16.40 5.96 6.78
C LEU A 184 -17.83 6.49 6.59
N ASN A 185 -18.35 7.27 7.54
CA ASN A 185 -19.65 7.95 7.44
C ASN A 185 -19.65 9.13 6.43
N THR A 186 -18.48 9.51 5.89
CA THR A 186 -18.31 10.65 4.97
C THR A 186 -17.79 10.28 3.57
N VAL A 187 -17.38 9.02 3.33
CA VAL A 187 -16.72 8.62 2.05
C VAL A 187 -17.71 8.25 0.94
N GLY A 188 -19.02 8.43 1.13
CA GLY A 188 -20.03 8.35 0.05
C GLY A 188 -19.90 9.43 -1.05
N LEU A 189 -18.80 10.19 -1.11
CA LEU A 189 -18.67 11.44 -1.86
C LEU A 189 -17.56 11.47 -2.94
N SER A 190 -16.77 10.41 -3.12
CA SER A 190 -15.52 10.46 -3.90
C SER A 190 -15.68 10.83 -5.40
N ASN A 191 -16.78 10.46 -6.05
CA ASN A 191 -17.00 10.85 -7.46
C ASN A 191 -17.64 12.24 -7.66
N SER A 192 -18.51 12.69 -6.76
CA SER A 192 -19.13 14.02 -6.86
C SER A 192 -18.19 15.13 -6.39
N VAL A 193 -17.31 14.88 -5.41
CA VAL A 193 -16.38 15.91 -4.90
C VAL A 193 -15.21 16.14 -5.85
N LEU A 194 -14.72 15.11 -6.56
CA LEU A 194 -13.68 15.27 -7.58
C LEU A 194 -14.17 16.17 -8.74
N LYS A 195 -15.43 16.01 -9.17
CA LYS A 195 -16.09 16.89 -10.17
C LYS A 195 -16.46 18.27 -9.61
N LEU A 196 -16.77 18.39 -8.31
CA LEU A 196 -17.12 19.69 -7.71
C LEU A 196 -15.92 20.63 -7.52
N ILE A 197 -14.70 20.09 -7.37
CA ILE A 197 -13.51 20.92 -7.08
C ILE A 197 -12.83 21.42 -8.36
N GLU A 198 -12.87 20.66 -9.46
CA GLU A 198 -12.39 21.14 -10.77
C GLU A 198 -13.29 22.25 -11.35
N ARG A 199 -14.59 22.26 -10.99
CA ARG A 199 -15.55 23.23 -11.55
C ARG A 199 -15.44 24.64 -10.95
N ARG A 200 -14.96 24.79 -9.71
CA ARG A 200 -14.93 26.12 -9.06
C ARG A 200 -13.95 27.12 -9.70
N ASN A 201 -12.79 26.66 -10.19
CA ASN A 201 -11.85 27.54 -10.89
C ASN A 201 -12.38 27.99 -12.26
N ARG A 202 -13.08 27.09 -12.98
CA ARG A 202 -13.75 27.44 -14.24
C ARG A 202 -14.91 28.41 -14.05
N VAL A 203 -15.69 28.26 -12.98
CA VAL A 203 -16.81 29.17 -12.68
C VAL A 203 -16.31 30.59 -12.37
N ASP A 204 -15.26 30.72 -11.55
CA ASP A 204 -14.66 32.03 -11.27
C ASP A 204 -14.07 32.70 -12.52
N GLN A 205 -13.50 31.89 -13.42
CA GLN A 205 -12.98 32.39 -14.70
C GLN A 205 -14.12 32.83 -15.63
N TRP A 206 -15.22 32.07 -15.70
CA TRP A 206 -16.38 32.39 -16.55
C TRP A 206 -17.11 33.66 -16.10
N ILE A 207 -17.26 33.88 -14.78
CA ILE A 207 -17.90 35.09 -14.22
C ILE A 207 -17.12 36.35 -14.62
N LYS A 208 -15.78 36.32 -14.60
CA LYS A 208 -14.93 37.46 -15.00
C LYS A 208 -15.12 37.82 -16.48
N TYR A 209 -15.12 36.81 -17.36
CA TYR A 209 -15.32 37.03 -18.80
C TYR A 209 -16.75 37.47 -19.13
N ALA A 210 -17.75 36.93 -18.44
CA ALA A 210 -19.14 37.37 -18.60
C ALA A 210 -19.31 38.86 -18.22
N GLY A 211 -18.70 39.29 -17.11
CA GLY A 211 -18.71 40.70 -16.71
C GLY A 211 -18.01 41.62 -17.71
N MET A 212 -16.88 41.20 -18.28
CA MET A 212 -16.14 41.95 -19.31
C MET A 212 -16.95 42.10 -20.62
N ILE A 213 -17.65 41.05 -21.04
CA ILE A 213 -18.49 41.09 -22.24
C ILE A 213 -19.71 41.99 -22.02
N LEU A 214 -20.35 41.87 -20.85
CA LEU A 214 -21.54 42.67 -20.52
C LEU A 214 -21.25 44.17 -20.60
N THR A 215 -20.11 44.63 -20.06
CA THR A 215 -19.74 46.04 -20.08
C THR A 215 -19.48 46.55 -21.50
N VAL A 216 -18.85 45.75 -22.35
CA VAL A 216 -18.63 46.07 -23.77
C VAL A 216 -19.96 46.17 -24.52
N VAL A 217 -20.90 45.26 -24.29
CA VAL A 217 -22.23 45.27 -24.93
C VAL A 217 -23.04 46.50 -24.52
N VAL A 218 -23.03 46.88 -23.24
CA VAL A 218 -23.74 48.08 -22.76
C VAL A 218 -23.17 49.35 -23.39
N LEU A 219 -21.83 49.48 -23.44
CA LEU A 219 -21.18 50.62 -24.11
C LEU A 219 -21.52 50.68 -25.61
N PHE A 220 -21.55 49.53 -26.27
CA PHE A 220 -21.91 49.44 -27.69
C PHE A 220 -23.37 49.86 -27.96
N LEU A 221 -24.31 49.43 -27.12
CA LEU A 221 -25.73 49.82 -27.23
C LEU A 221 -25.93 51.32 -27.04
N ILE A 222 -25.25 51.94 -26.05
CA ILE A 222 -25.32 53.38 -25.81
C ILE A 222 -24.76 54.15 -27.00
N TRP A 223 -23.62 53.72 -27.53
CA TRP A 223 -23.02 54.35 -28.71
C TRP A 223 -23.91 54.22 -29.95
N ARG A 224 -24.54 53.05 -30.14
CA ARG A 224 -25.47 52.79 -31.25
C ARG A 224 -26.78 53.57 -31.13
N TRP A 225 -27.23 53.89 -29.92
CA TRP A 225 -28.42 54.70 -29.69
C TRP A 225 -28.14 56.20 -29.88
N ARG A 226 -26.94 56.65 -29.49
CA ARG A 226 -26.53 58.06 -29.58
C ARG A 226 -26.10 58.48 -31.00
N ARG A 227 -25.92 57.52 -31.92
CA ARG A 227 -25.52 57.72 -33.31
C ARG A 227 -26.65 57.36 -34.25
#